data_AF-A0A7L3S6H7-F1
#
_entry.id   AF-A0A7L3S6H7-F1
#
_cell.length_a   1.000
_cell.length_b   1.000
_cell.length_c   1.000
_cell.angle_alpha   90.00
_cell.angle_beta   90.00
_cell.angle_gamma   90.00
#
_symmetry.space_group_name_H-M   'P 1'
#
loop_
_entity.id
_entity.type
_entity.pdbx_description
1 polymer ?
#
loop_
_entity_poly.entity_id
_entity_poly.type
_entity_poly.pdbx_seq_one_letter_code
_entity_poly.pdbx_strand_id
1 'polypeptide(L)'
;GVTLDADMAHPRLEISDNGKSVKDTCAIRKVPRNQKRFDSHTFVLAKEGYTCGRHYWEVDVGKRRSWVVGIAQKSVTRKGTVTLSPQHGFWVMGFAHGREYWAYTDPWTRLRVSGKLQKIGIFVDISAKQLSFYNIHKKAALCTFTLADGNSQEGKLLHFFSTGPAAAKPDTEPLKIVKGFDDE
;
A
#
# COMPACT_ATOMS: atom_id res chain seq x y z
N GLY A 1 15.44 -0.80 0.37
CA GLY A 1 14.89 0.09 -0.69
C GLY A 1 13.75 -0.57 -1.45
N VAL A 2 12.62 0.13 -1.65
CA VAL A 2 11.33 -0.48 -2.05
C VAL A 2 11.20 -0.73 -3.56
N THR A 3 10.99 -1.97 -4.00
CA THR A 3 10.73 -2.31 -5.41
C THR A 3 9.50 -3.20 -5.56
N LEU A 4 8.60 -2.88 -6.49
CA LEU A 4 7.34 -3.60 -6.68
C LEU A 4 7.54 -4.97 -7.36
N ASP A 5 6.72 -5.95 -6.97
CA ASP A 5 6.75 -7.31 -7.51
C ASP A 5 5.66 -7.55 -8.57
N ALA A 6 6.09 -7.60 -9.84
CA ALA A 6 5.22 -7.86 -10.99
C ALA A 6 4.57 -9.25 -10.96
N ASP A 7 5.17 -10.22 -10.27
CA ASP A 7 4.63 -11.57 -10.17
C ASP A 7 3.47 -11.67 -9.16
N MET A 8 3.47 -10.76 -8.17
CA MET A 8 2.39 -10.65 -7.19
C MET A 8 1.28 -9.70 -7.63
N ALA A 9 1.58 -8.76 -8.54
CA ALA A 9 0.65 -7.73 -8.97
C ALA A 9 -0.58 -8.25 -9.72
N HIS A 10 -1.74 -7.66 -9.47
CA HIS A 10 -2.94 -7.92 -10.26
C HIS A 10 -2.70 -7.69 -11.78
N PRO A 11 -3.25 -8.52 -12.70
CA PRO A 11 -2.97 -8.40 -14.14
C PRO A 11 -3.35 -7.07 -14.81
N ARG A 12 -4.22 -6.27 -14.18
CA ARG A 12 -4.51 -4.89 -14.65
C ARG A 12 -3.39 -3.90 -14.37
N LEU A 13 -2.53 -4.21 -13.41
CA LEU A 13 -1.45 -3.32 -13.00
C LEU A 13 -0.27 -3.46 -13.94
N GLU A 14 0.29 -2.33 -14.31
CA GLU A 14 1.57 -2.22 -15.00
C GLU A 14 2.56 -1.52 -14.09
N ILE A 15 3.70 -2.18 -13.87
CA ILE A 15 4.81 -1.68 -13.08
C ILE A 15 5.87 -1.16 -14.04
N SER A 16 6.49 -0.02 -13.74
CA SER A 16 7.60 0.52 -14.54
C SER A 16 8.84 -0.38 -14.49
N ASP A 17 9.72 -0.27 -15.48
CA ASP A 17 10.93 -1.08 -15.59
C ASP A 17 11.84 -1.01 -14.35
N ASN A 18 11.92 0.16 -13.73
CA ASN A 18 12.68 0.36 -12.48
C ASN A 18 11.96 -0.16 -11.21
N GLY A 19 10.75 -0.69 -11.34
CA GLY A 19 9.94 -1.22 -10.24
C GLY A 19 9.47 -0.18 -9.22
N LYS A 20 9.55 1.13 -9.53
CA LYS A 20 9.21 2.22 -8.60
C LYS A 20 7.83 2.85 -8.82
N SER A 21 7.10 2.45 -9.85
CA SER A 21 5.77 3.00 -10.11
C SER A 21 4.79 1.94 -10.59
N VAL A 22 3.50 2.17 -10.32
CA VAL A 22 2.42 1.28 -10.75
C VAL A 22 1.20 2.08 -11.21
N LYS A 23 0.61 1.68 -12.33
CA LYS A 23 -0.64 2.24 -12.87
C LYS A 23 -1.65 1.15 -13.22
N ASP A 24 -2.93 1.50 -13.20
CA ASP A 24 -4.00 0.65 -13.72
C ASP A 24 -4.13 0.87 -15.24
N THR A 25 -3.92 -0.19 -16.03
CA THR A 25 -4.06 -0.15 -17.50
C THR A 25 -5.50 -0.21 -17.98
N CYS A 26 -6.46 -0.37 -17.06
CA CYS A 26 -7.88 -0.52 -17.33
C CYS A 26 -8.29 -1.81 -18.05
N ALA A 27 -7.33 -2.66 -18.40
CA ALA A 27 -7.54 -3.94 -19.07
C ALA A 27 -6.76 -5.06 -18.37
N ILE A 28 -7.29 -6.28 -18.40
CA ILE A 28 -6.57 -7.46 -17.90
C ILE A 28 -5.46 -7.78 -18.90
N ARG A 29 -4.20 -7.64 -18.48
CA ARG A 29 -3.04 -7.94 -19.34
C ARG A 29 -2.75 -9.44 -19.33
N LYS A 30 -2.18 -9.94 -20.42
CA LYS A 30 -1.68 -11.32 -20.49
C LYS A 30 -0.35 -11.41 -19.75
N VAL A 31 -0.38 -12.02 -18.56
CA VAL A 31 0.80 -12.22 -17.69
C VAL A 31 0.94 -13.71 -17.33
N PRO A 32 2.15 -14.19 -16.97
CA PRO A 32 2.34 -15.56 -16.51
C PRO A 32 1.46 -15.90 -15.30
N ARG A 33 0.92 -17.12 -15.30
CA ARG A 33 0.16 -17.65 -14.15
C ARG A 33 1.07 -17.73 -12.93
N ASN A 34 0.61 -17.19 -11.81
CA ASN A 34 1.34 -17.26 -10.54
C ASN A 34 0.35 -17.39 -9.37
N GLN A 35 0.56 -18.38 -8.50
CA GLN A 35 -0.27 -18.60 -7.33
C GLN A 35 -0.15 -17.46 -6.30
N LYS A 36 0.98 -16.74 -6.29
CA LYS A 36 1.25 -15.60 -5.41
C LYS A 36 0.62 -14.28 -5.89
N ARG A 37 -0.06 -14.29 -7.04
CA ARG A 37 -0.68 -13.11 -7.67
C ARG A 37 -2.04 -12.76 -7.05
N PHE A 38 -2.33 -11.48 -6.86
CA PHE A 38 -3.70 -11.01 -6.60
C PHE A 38 -4.59 -11.16 -7.83
N ASP A 39 -5.81 -11.66 -7.67
CA ASP A 39 -6.74 -11.93 -8.79
C ASP A 39 -8.03 -11.11 -8.78
N SER A 40 -8.39 -10.52 -7.64
CA SER A 40 -9.66 -9.81 -7.43
C SER A 40 -9.51 -8.29 -7.36
N HIS A 41 -8.49 -7.81 -6.64
CA HIS A 41 -8.25 -6.41 -6.39
C HIS A 41 -6.96 -5.96 -7.07
N THR A 42 -6.92 -4.69 -7.47
CA THR A 42 -5.75 -3.99 -8.06
C THR A 42 -4.66 -3.75 -7.02
N PHE A 43 -4.14 -4.84 -6.43
CA PHE A 43 -3.14 -4.85 -5.38
C PHE A 43 -1.78 -5.28 -5.92
N VAL A 44 -0.72 -4.78 -5.30
CA VAL A 44 0.66 -5.20 -5.51
C VAL A 44 1.44 -5.07 -4.22
N LEU A 45 2.40 -5.98 -4.02
CA LEU A 45 3.35 -5.97 -2.92
C LEU A 45 4.75 -5.66 -3.44
N ALA A 46 5.62 -5.15 -2.57
CA ALA A 46 7.04 -5.09 -2.85
C ALA A 46 7.70 -6.48 -2.84
N LYS A 47 8.84 -6.62 -3.51
CA LYS A 47 9.68 -7.82 -3.51
C LYS A 47 10.33 -8.00 -2.14
N GLU A 48 10.90 -6.92 -1.64
CA GLU A 48 11.56 -6.86 -0.34
C GLU A 48 10.55 -6.55 0.77
N GLY A 49 10.86 -7.07 1.94
CA GLY A 49 10.10 -6.83 3.16
C GLY A 49 10.99 -7.05 4.36
N TYR A 50 10.45 -6.75 5.54
CA TYR A 50 11.24 -6.60 6.75
C TYR A 50 10.63 -7.38 7.91
N THR A 51 11.49 -7.78 8.84
CA THR A 51 11.12 -8.49 10.07
C THR A 51 11.60 -7.76 11.32
N CYS A 52 12.45 -6.75 11.17
CA CYS A 52 13.02 -5.93 12.23
C CYS A 52 13.45 -4.58 11.64
N GLY A 53 13.76 -3.61 12.49
CA GLY A 53 14.28 -2.31 12.09
C GLY A 53 13.22 -1.22 11.92
N ARG A 54 13.70 -0.07 11.46
CA ARG A 54 12.89 1.11 11.14
C ARG A 54 13.00 1.40 9.64
N HIS A 55 11.86 1.57 9.00
CA HIS A 55 11.81 1.79 7.55
C HIS A 55 10.93 2.98 7.24
N TYR A 56 11.40 3.78 6.28
CA TYR A 56 10.68 4.94 5.80
C TYR A 56 10.62 4.96 4.28
N TRP A 57 9.46 5.28 3.72
CA TRP A 57 9.34 5.58 2.30
C TRP A 57 8.26 6.63 2.04
N GLU A 58 8.40 7.29 0.90
CA GLU A 58 7.45 8.27 0.41
C GLU A 58 6.73 7.74 -0.83
N VAL A 59 5.42 7.94 -0.87
CA VAL A 59 4.58 7.62 -2.03
C VAL A 59 3.99 8.91 -2.58
N ASP A 60 4.29 9.20 -3.85
CA ASP A 60 3.59 10.20 -4.64
C ASP A 60 2.29 9.59 -5.18
N VAL A 61 1.17 10.15 -4.71
CA VAL A 61 -0.20 9.76 -5.08
C VAL A 61 -0.81 10.72 -6.11
N GLY A 62 -0.08 11.76 -6.50
CA GLY A 62 -0.45 12.68 -7.57
C GLY A 62 -1.84 13.28 -7.42
N LYS A 63 -2.57 13.32 -8.54
CA LYS A 63 -3.96 13.78 -8.59
C LYS A 63 -4.93 12.60 -8.56
N ARG A 64 -4.49 11.42 -8.15
CA ARG A 64 -5.35 10.24 -8.12
C ARG A 64 -6.60 10.46 -7.25
N ARG A 65 -7.71 9.83 -7.65
CA ARG A 65 -8.99 9.83 -6.91
C ARG A 65 -9.17 8.61 -6.04
N SER A 66 -8.47 7.54 -6.35
CA SER A 66 -8.48 6.31 -5.58
C SER A 66 -7.08 5.74 -5.45
N TRP A 67 -6.72 5.34 -4.23
CA TRP A 67 -5.48 4.63 -3.93
C TRP A 67 -5.53 4.08 -2.50
N VAL A 68 -4.73 3.06 -2.23
CA VAL A 68 -4.47 2.52 -0.89
C VAL A 68 -2.98 2.23 -0.77
N VAL A 69 -2.36 2.61 0.34
CA VAL A 69 -0.93 2.44 0.61
C VAL A 69 -0.69 2.04 2.06
N GLY A 70 0.39 1.32 2.31
CA GLY A 70 0.78 0.91 3.66
C GLY A 70 1.64 -0.35 3.63
N ILE A 71 1.39 -1.27 4.55
CA ILE A 71 2.06 -2.56 4.61
C ILE A 71 1.05 -3.71 4.71
N ALA A 72 1.50 -4.90 4.31
CA ALA A 72 0.79 -6.14 4.50
C ALA A 72 1.75 -7.23 5.00
N GLN A 73 1.23 -8.21 5.73
CA GLN A 73 1.97 -9.44 6.00
C GLN A 73 2.26 -10.20 4.70
N LYS A 74 3.39 -10.90 4.64
CA LYS A 74 3.72 -11.77 3.49
C LYS A 74 2.70 -12.89 3.30
N SER A 75 2.09 -13.37 4.37
CA SER A 75 1.14 -14.48 4.42
C SER A 75 -0.31 -14.12 4.05
N VAL A 76 -0.62 -12.85 3.75
CA VAL A 76 -2.00 -12.45 3.44
C VAL A 76 -2.61 -13.26 2.29
N THR A 77 -3.90 -13.56 2.40
CA THR A 77 -4.70 -14.18 1.33
C THR A 77 -4.70 -13.29 0.09
N ARG A 78 -4.50 -13.90 -1.08
CA ARG A 78 -4.35 -13.20 -2.37
C ARG A 78 -5.37 -13.60 -3.42
N LYS A 79 -6.26 -14.54 -3.07
CA LYS A 79 -7.25 -15.12 -3.97
C LYS A 79 -8.65 -14.74 -3.51
N GLY A 80 -9.50 -14.37 -4.44
CA GLY A 80 -10.87 -13.94 -4.15
C GLY A 80 -10.91 -12.60 -3.41
N THR A 81 -12.08 -12.24 -2.90
CA THR A 81 -12.27 -10.95 -2.22
C THR A 81 -11.41 -10.85 -0.96
N VAL A 82 -10.65 -9.77 -0.85
CA VAL A 82 -9.75 -9.51 0.28
C VAL A 82 -10.27 -8.33 1.10
N THR A 83 -10.45 -8.55 2.39
CA THR A 83 -10.80 -7.50 3.35
C THR A 83 -9.53 -6.81 3.85
N LEU A 84 -9.47 -5.49 3.69
CA LEU A 84 -8.39 -4.69 4.25
C LEU A 84 -8.68 -4.38 5.73
N SER A 85 -7.97 -5.04 6.63
CA SER A 85 -7.91 -4.70 8.06
C SER A 85 -6.68 -5.32 8.73
N PRO A 86 -6.29 -4.85 9.94
CA PRO A 86 -5.20 -5.44 10.71
C PRO A 86 -5.38 -6.94 11.00
N GLN A 87 -6.63 -7.37 11.25
CA GLN A 87 -6.95 -8.78 11.50
C GLN A 87 -6.64 -9.68 10.30
N HIS A 88 -6.70 -9.13 9.08
CA HIS A 88 -6.35 -9.83 7.85
C HIS A 88 -4.91 -9.55 7.40
N GLY A 89 -4.09 -8.94 8.26
CA GLY A 89 -2.68 -8.67 8.00
C GLY A 89 -2.41 -7.44 7.15
N PHE A 90 -3.34 -6.47 7.09
CA PHE A 90 -3.17 -5.21 6.37
C PHE A 90 -3.19 -4.00 7.32
N TRP A 91 -2.17 -3.15 7.23
CA TRP A 91 -2.13 -1.85 7.91
C TRP A 91 -1.96 -0.78 6.86
N VAL A 92 -3.08 -0.23 6.41
CA VAL A 92 -3.15 0.61 5.22
C VAL A 92 -4.07 1.80 5.43
N MET A 93 -3.75 2.88 4.72
CA MET A 93 -4.65 4.02 4.56
C MET A 93 -4.95 4.24 3.08
N GLY A 94 -6.09 4.84 2.78
CA GLY A 94 -6.49 5.08 1.40
C GLY A 94 -7.33 6.32 1.22
N PHE A 95 -7.50 6.67 -0.05
CA PHE A 95 -8.40 7.70 -0.52
C PHE A 95 -9.37 7.04 -1.49
N ALA A 96 -10.67 7.28 -1.29
CA ALA A 96 -11.71 6.65 -2.08
C ALA A 96 -12.58 7.69 -2.81
N HIS A 97 -12.80 7.46 -4.10
CA HIS A 97 -13.75 8.20 -4.93
C HIS A 97 -13.56 9.72 -4.93
N GLY A 98 -12.34 10.21 -4.70
CA GLY A 98 -12.04 11.64 -4.67
C GLY A 98 -12.61 12.38 -3.46
N ARG A 99 -13.14 11.69 -2.44
CA ARG A 99 -13.94 12.31 -1.37
C ARG A 99 -13.40 12.07 0.03
N GLU A 100 -13.03 10.84 0.35
CA GLU A 100 -12.81 10.46 1.75
C GLU A 100 -11.49 9.73 1.93
N TYR A 101 -10.81 10.06 3.02
CA TYR A 101 -9.61 9.35 3.49
C TYR A 101 -10.00 8.40 4.61
N TRP A 102 -9.41 7.21 4.57
CA TRP A 102 -9.72 6.13 5.49
C TRP A 102 -8.43 5.51 6.01
N ALA A 103 -8.38 5.27 7.32
CA ALA A 103 -7.52 4.26 7.90
C ALA A 103 -8.34 2.97 7.96
N TYR A 104 -7.85 1.89 7.36
CA TYR A 104 -8.55 0.61 7.31
C TYR A 104 -8.39 -0.16 8.63
N THR A 105 -8.76 0.46 9.75
CA THR A 105 -8.89 -0.17 11.07
C THR A 105 -10.11 -1.09 11.11
N ASP A 106 -10.37 -1.76 12.23
CA ASP A 106 -11.62 -2.51 12.41
C ASP A 106 -12.39 -1.97 13.62
N PRO A 107 -13.50 -1.21 13.41
CA PRO A 107 -14.08 -0.78 12.12
C PRO A 107 -13.24 0.29 11.42
N TRP A 108 -13.52 0.56 10.12
CA TRP A 108 -12.78 1.57 9.34
C TRP A 108 -12.92 2.98 9.95
N THR A 109 -11.79 3.68 10.11
CA THR A 109 -11.74 5.02 10.71
C THR A 109 -11.63 6.08 9.62
N ARG A 110 -12.60 7.01 9.57
CA ARG A 110 -12.55 8.16 8.66
C ARG A 110 -11.52 9.18 9.13
N LEU A 111 -10.62 9.60 8.23
CA LEU A 111 -9.59 10.58 8.52
C LEU A 111 -10.02 11.98 8.10
N ARG A 112 -9.84 12.97 9.00
CA ARG A 112 -10.06 14.38 8.70
C ARG A 112 -8.79 14.99 8.11
N VAL A 113 -8.67 14.92 6.78
CA VAL A 113 -7.54 15.49 6.06
C VAL A 113 -7.95 16.81 5.41
N SER A 114 -7.22 17.88 5.72
CA SER A 114 -7.43 19.18 5.08
C SER A 114 -6.76 19.21 3.71
N GLY A 115 -7.55 19.35 2.65
CA GLY A 115 -7.08 19.41 1.27
C GLY A 115 -6.75 18.04 0.66
N LYS A 116 -6.14 18.05 -0.54
CA LYS A 116 -5.77 16.83 -1.25
C LYS A 116 -4.32 16.43 -0.95
N LEU A 117 -4.10 15.19 -0.53
CA LEU A 117 -2.76 14.62 -0.40
C LEU A 117 -2.18 14.37 -1.79
N GLN A 118 -0.97 14.88 -2.01
CA GLN A 118 -0.16 14.57 -3.20
C GLN A 118 0.98 13.62 -2.86
N LYS A 119 1.48 13.66 -1.62
CA LYS A 119 2.56 12.81 -1.16
C LYS A 119 2.37 12.38 0.28
N ILE A 120 2.66 11.11 0.55
CA ILE A 120 2.47 10.46 1.85
C ILE A 120 3.80 9.88 2.30
N GLY A 121 4.21 10.21 3.51
CA GLY A 121 5.31 9.52 4.20
C GLY A 121 4.76 8.36 4.98
N ILE A 122 5.44 7.22 4.92
CA ILE A 122 5.07 6.04 5.67
C ILE A 122 6.30 5.59 6.44
N PHE A 123 6.14 5.46 7.75
CA PHE A 123 7.20 5.10 8.68
C PHE A 123 6.75 3.89 9.49
N VAL A 124 7.57 2.85 9.52
CA VAL A 124 7.34 1.67 10.35
C VAL A 124 8.51 1.51 11.32
N ASP A 125 8.18 1.33 12.58
CA ASP A 125 9.11 0.90 13.63
C ASP A 125 8.62 -0.46 14.13
N ILE A 126 9.31 -1.52 13.70
CA ILE A 126 8.89 -2.89 13.99
C ILE A 126 9.12 -3.21 15.47
N SER A 127 10.20 -2.70 16.06
CA SER A 127 10.50 -2.90 17.48
C SER A 127 9.48 -2.19 18.38
N ALA A 128 9.06 -0.98 18.01
CA ALA A 128 8.01 -0.24 18.70
C ALA A 128 6.59 -0.65 18.29
N LYS A 129 6.45 -1.60 17.35
CA LYS A 129 5.16 -2.09 16.82
C LYS A 129 4.26 -0.97 16.30
N GLN A 130 4.84 0.01 15.61
CA GLN A 130 4.11 1.17 15.12
C GLN A 130 4.28 1.37 13.63
N LEU A 131 3.18 1.74 12.97
CA LEU A 131 3.16 2.23 11.60
C LEU A 131 2.45 3.57 11.57
N SER A 132 3.14 4.60 11.11
CA SER A 132 2.63 5.97 11.05
C SER A 132 2.63 6.51 9.63
N PHE A 133 1.58 7.25 9.31
CA PHE A 133 1.38 7.91 8.03
C PHE A 133 1.44 9.43 8.20
N TYR A 134 2.07 10.12 7.25
CA TYR A 134 2.31 11.56 7.33
C TYR A 134 1.94 12.27 6.05
N ASN A 135 1.35 13.46 6.18
CA ASN A 135 1.28 14.42 5.11
C ASN A 135 2.64 15.15 5.03
N ILE A 136 3.41 14.86 3.99
CA ILE A 136 4.77 15.42 3.82
C ILE A 136 4.74 16.95 3.72
N HIS A 137 3.79 17.50 2.96
CA HIS A 137 3.73 18.94 2.72
C HIS A 137 3.35 19.72 3.98
N LYS A 138 2.41 19.18 4.77
CA LYS A 138 1.97 19.80 6.03
C LYS A 138 2.81 19.40 7.24
N LYS A 139 3.77 18.48 7.06
CA LYS A 139 4.59 17.90 8.14
C LYS A 139 3.74 17.43 9.32
N ALA A 140 2.60 16.81 9.04
CA ALA A 140 1.60 16.44 10.04
C ALA A 140 1.29 14.94 9.96
N ALA A 141 1.11 14.31 11.11
CA ALA A 141 0.63 12.93 11.19
C ALA A 141 -0.81 12.83 10.67
N LEU A 142 -1.09 11.75 9.96
CA LEU A 142 -2.42 11.42 9.41
C LEU A 142 -3.11 10.36 10.26
N CYS A 143 -2.39 9.27 10.55
CA CYS A 143 -2.81 8.21 11.46
C CYS A 143 -1.62 7.35 11.87
N THR A 144 -1.79 6.61 12.97
CA THR A 144 -0.85 5.60 13.45
C THR A 144 -1.60 4.32 13.76
N PHE A 145 -1.03 3.18 13.38
CA PHE A 145 -1.49 1.85 13.73
C PHE A 145 -0.54 1.20 14.72
N THR A 146 -1.09 0.41 15.62
CA THR A 146 -0.33 -0.59 16.39
C THR A 146 -0.27 -1.89 15.59
N LEU A 147 0.93 -2.42 15.42
CA LEU A 147 1.17 -3.72 14.78
C LEU A 147 0.85 -4.83 15.78
N ALA A 148 0.20 -5.90 15.33
CA ALA A 148 -0.15 -7.01 16.19
C ALA A 148 1.09 -7.88 16.50
N ASP A 149 1.07 -8.49 17.68
CA ASP A 149 2.08 -9.47 18.13
C ASP A 149 1.86 -10.79 17.39
N GLY A 150 2.36 -10.89 16.17
CA GLY A 150 2.42 -12.17 15.48
C GLY A 150 3.44 -13.07 16.19
N ASN A 151 3.04 -14.30 16.53
CA ASN A 151 3.96 -15.31 17.05
C ASN A 151 5.22 -15.42 16.17
N SER A 152 6.35 -15.55 16.86
CA SER A 152 7.68 -15.05 16.51
C SER A 152 8.42 -15.70 15.33
N GLN A 153 7.75 -16.30 14.33
CA GLN A 153 8.45 -16.96 13.22
C GLN A 153 7.95 -16.67 11.79
N GLU A 154 6.88 -15.89 11.55
CA GLU A 154 6.33 -15.73 10.18
C GLU A 154 6.01 -14.29 9.69
N GLY A 155 6.21 -13.26 10.52
CA GLY A 155 5.67 -11.91 10.30
C GLY A 155 6.40 -10.99 9.31
N LYS A 156 6.94 -11.47 8.18
CA LYS A 156 7.61 -10.57 7.21
C LYS A 156 6.59 -9.55 6.66
N LEU A 157 6.84 -8.26 6.90
CA LEU A 157 6.02 -7.15 6.43
C LEU A 157 6.52 -6.67 5.06
N LEU A 158 5.60 -6.56 4.11
CA LEU A 158 5.85 -6.09 2.76
C LEU A 158 5.13 -4.75 2.54
N HIS A 159 5.75 -3.87 1.77
CA HIS A 159 5.08 -2.66 1.31
C HIS A 159 3.89 -3.03 0.43
N PHE A 160 2.78 -2.34 0.64
CA PHE A 160 1.52 -2.58 -0.04
C PHE A 160 1.08 -1.34 -0.82
N PHE A 161 0.62 -1.55 -2.05
CA PHE A 161 0.08 -0.51 -2.90
C PHE A 161 -1.15 -1.01 -3.64
N SER A 162 -2.12 -0.11 -3.82
CA SER A 162 -3.26 -0.31 -4.70
C SER A 162 -3.65 0.97 -5.39
N THR A 163 -4.02 0.85 -6.67
CA THR A 163 -4.62 1.93 -7.46
C THR A 163 -6.09 2.19 -7.09
N GLY A 164 -6.63 1.47 -6.10
CA GLY A 164 -8.01 1.56 -5.65
C GLY A 164 -9.00 0.91 -6.62
N PRO A 165 -10.30 0.93 -6.29
CA PRO A 165 -11.33 0.35 -7.16
C PRO A 165 -11.36 1.05 -8.51
N ALA A 166 -11.71 0.29 -9.55
CA ALA A 166 -11.94 0.85 -10.87
C ALA A 166 -13.03 1.93 -10.80
N ALA A 167 -12.68 3.14 -11.21
CA ALA A 167 -13.62 4.25 -11.28
C ALA A 167 -14.25 4.36 -12.68
N ALA A 168 -15.48 4.86 -12.76
CA ALA A 168 -16.17 5.12 -14.04
C ALA A 168 -15.36 6.02 -14.98
N LYS A 169 -14.54 6.92 -14.41
CA LYS A 169 -13.48 7.63 -15.12
C LYS A 169 -12.14 7.05 -14.67
N PRO A 170 -11.41 6.36 -15.55
CA PRO A 170 -10.08 5.83 -15.26
C PRO A 170 -9.14 6.85 -14.65
N ASP A 171 -8.33 6.38 -13.73
CA ASP A 171 -7.25 7.15 -13.14
C ASP A 171 -5.93 6.54 -13.59
N THR A 172 -5.32 7.17 -14.60
CA THR A 172 -4.16 6.63 -15.31
C THR A 172 -2.83 7.12 -14.75
N GLU A 173 -2.84 8.09 -13.83
CA GLU A 173 -1.61 8.58 -13.20
C GLU A 173 -0.99 7.49 -12.31
N PRO A 174 0.28 7.13 -12.46
CA PRO A 174 0.87 6.09 -11.62
C PRO A 174 1.01 6.52 -10.16
N LEU A 175 0.90 5.56 -9.24
CA LEU A 175 1.50 5.69 -7.91
C LEU A 175 3.01 5.55 -8.05
N LYS A 176 3.79 6.40 -7.39
CA LYS A 176 5.26 6.37 -7.48
C LYS A 176 5.89 6.33 -6.09
N ILE A 177 6.87 5.47 -5.94
CA ILE A 177 7.79 5.45 -4.79
C ILE A 177 8.87 6.49 -5.09
N VAL A 178 8.97 7.53 -4.26
CA VAL A 178 9.84 8.69 -4.55
C VAL A 178 11.04 8.82 -3.61
N LYS A 179 10.99 8.18 -2.44
CA LYS A 179 12.12 8.11 -1.50
C LYS A 179 12.01 6.85 -0.66
N GLY A 180 13.14 6.25 -0.30
CA GLY A 180 13.24 5.17 0.68
C GLY A 180 14.48 5.36 1.53
N PHE A 181 14.36 5.15 2.83
CA PHE A 181 15.46 5.13 3.78
C PHE A 181 15.24 3.96 4.75
N ASP A 182 16.26 3.15 4.92
CA ASP A 182 16.29 2.02 5.85
C ASP A 182 17.42 2.34 6.86
N ASP A 183 17.11 2.35 8.16
CA ASP A 183 18.17 2.33 9.18
C ASP A 183 18.72 0.89 9.21
N GLU A 184 20.00 0.70 8.87
CA GLU A 184 20.73 -0.56 9.14
C GLU A 184 21.19 -0.62 10.59
#